data_AF-A0A8J6FT83-F1
#
_entry.id   AF-A0A8J6FT83-F1
#
_cell.length_a   1.000
_cell.length_b   1.000
_cell.length_c   1.000
_cell.angle_alpha   90.00
_cell.angle_beta   90.00
_cell.angle_gamma   90.00
#
_symmetry.space_group_name_H-M   'P 1'
#
loop_
_entity.id
_entity.type
_entity.pdbx_description
1 polymer ?
#
loop_
_entity_poly.entity_id
_entity_poly.type
_entity_poly.pdbx_seq_one_letter_code
_entity_poly.pdbx_strand_id
1 'polypeptide(L)'
;MSSACNYLGSHYELSGNECSLSTGDLIKITEIKVKKVIATHNEYNRLPAAEFPPDFSGLFTIVAEKNPYHSIEEIVQTLHIGSLPFGKPMFYSLSKLYVGDITIDEHKNIIINSVEEINGIKSVICKVTSEGTNHSFILPLSHAGEFYECQDQRIYTLKEIVDWKIPKNRTRTVMLKDIIGNSASQKLSYSAFIKGMMVLKPVYEVKTLTEYGGFFNLSSDLDVEVLDITQQCNLKLFTQILNTQDIFEKTTNEFPFVAEILEGPLKHYMAYKILKCGKRIIVHRKFQADRIIASELRSDLPMRHFLIPCGYKGKFKRRPRFFPTVYDLNVAKKELVDLHVVATKSFHPVHKEFSSLHIGDILQVKKFKSCEILWDGTKTVVDTLECATIKDGNSVEVIIPLYAEGGFMEIVYDSKQYSLSELCKNFHLPLNVKVSVRDLCTIGQDILANTSVLKLEEQITDSYLLISLYDKPEDVWELPVFRLSISFRVIDHFNGKVFSSPTKTNIEEINEEEYYMVRRYENHVQLPPPRPPKTPLYMNKS
;
A
#
# COMPACT_ATOMS: atom_id res chain seq x y z
N MET A 1 21.68 -8.24 -13.51
CA MET A 1 22.99 -7.74 -13.03
C MET A 1 23.98 -7.99 -14.14
N SER A 2 24.51 -6.94 -14.76
CA SER A 2 25.47 -7.06 -15.86
C SER A 2 26.64 -6.09 -15.70
N SER A 3 27.81 -6.49 -16.20
CA SER A 3 29.04 -5.69 -16.24
C SER A 3 29.27 -5.22 -17.67
N ALA A 4 29.68 -3.97 -17.83
CA ALA A 4 29.69 -3.28 -19.11
C ALA A 4 31.06 -2.66 -19.40
N CYS A 5 31.51 -2.71 -20.65
CA CYS A 5 32.71 -2.02 -21.14
C CYS A 5 32.31 -1.06 -22.28
N ASN A 6 32.72 0.21 -22.20
CA ASN A 6 32.41 1.22 -23.21
C ASN A 6 33.43 1.21 -24.35
N TYR A 7 32.95 1.36 -25.58
CA TYR A 7 33.77 1.61 -26.78
C TYR A 7 33.37 2.96 -27.42
N LEU A 8 34.36 3.86 -27.53
CA LEU A 8 34.35 5.23 -28.08
C LEU A 8 33.86 6.39 -27.19
N GLY A 9 34.76 7.37 -27.02
CA GLY A 9 34.45 8.80 -26.84
C GLY A 9 34.23 9.29 -25.40
N SER A 10 35.02 10.26 -24.94
CA SER A 10 34.80 10.98 -23.69
C SER A 10 33.61 11.94 -23.83
N HIS A 11 32.50 11.67 -23.14
CA HIS A 11 31.31 12.53 -23.12
C HIS A 11 31.22 13.35 -21.82
N TYR A 12 30.82 14.62 -21.94
CA TYR A 12 30.62 15.54 -20.81
C TYR A 12 29.12 15.76 -20.59
N GLU A 13 28.62 15.52 -19.37
CA GLU A 13 27.25 15.87 -18.98
C GLU A 13 27.20 17.28 -18.37
N LEU A 14 26.31 18.13 -18.88
CA LEU A 14 26.19 19.57 -18.53
C LEU A 14 25.58 19.85 -17.15
N SER A 15 25.36 18.84 -16.30
CA SER A 15 24.63 18.94 -15.03
C SER A 15 25.53 18.94 -13.77
N GLY A 16 26.86 18.97 -13.92
CA GLY A 16 27.79 19.28 -12.82
C GLY A 16 28.20 18.11 -11.92
N ASN A 17 27.88 16.87 -12.28
CA ASN A 17 28.54 15.68 -11.73
C ASN A 17 29.56 15.19 -12.77
N GLU A 18 30.79 15.69 -12.70
CA GLU A 18 31.86 15.35 -13.64
C GLU A 18 32.25 13.87 -13.51
N CYS A 19 31.89 13.04 -14.49
CA CYS A 19 32.43 11.69 -14.65
C CYS A 19 32.81 11.49 -16.12
N SER A 20 34.12 11.43 -16.38
CA SER A 20 34.66 11.07 -17.69
C SER A 20 34.79 9.56 -17.78
N LEU A 21 33.94 8.93 -18.58
CA LEU A 21 34.10 7.53 -18.96
C LEU A 21 35.10 7.43 -20.12
N SER A 22 36.13 6.61 -19.96
CA SER A 22 37.09 6.26 -21.00
C SER A 22 36.76 4.91 -21.63
N THR A 23 37.19 4.70 -22.87
CA THR A 23 37.13 3.39 -23.53
C THR A 23 37.86 2.36 -22.69
N GLY A 24 37.21 1.24 -22.35
CA GLY A 24 37.78 0.20 -21.50
C GLY A 24 37.42 0.28 -20.01
N ASP A 25 36.76 1.36 -19.56
CA ASP A 25 36.33 1.47 -18.17
C ASP A 25 35.31 0.38 -17.83
N LEU A 26 35.58 -0.34 -16.74
CA LEU A 26 34.70 -1.38 -16.23
C LEU A 26 33.70 -0.78 -15.26
N ILE A 27 32.43 -0.86 -15.63
CA ILE A 27 31.32 -0.43 -14.79
C ILE A 27 30.43 -1.61 -14.43
N LYS A 28 30.01 -1.65 -13.16
CA LYS A 28 28.97 -2.56 -12.68
C LYS A 28 27.69 -1.77 -12.53
N ILE A 29 26.64 -2.22 -13.20
CA ILE A 29 25.29 -1.69 -12.99
C ILE A 29 24.80 -2.19 -11.64
N THR A 30 24.53 -1.26 -10.73
CA THR A 30 24.12 -1.56 -9.35
C THR A 30 22.63 -1.36 -9.13
N GLU A 31 22.04 -0.37 -9.80
CA GLU A 31 20.62 -0.05 -9.68
C GLU A 31 20.13 0.59 -10.98
N ILE A 32 18.87 0.35 -11.35
CA ILE A 32 18.19 1.05 -12.44
C ILE A 32 16.96 1.67 -11.82
N LYS A 33 16.89 3.00 -11.77
CA LYS A 33 15.73 3.75 -11.26
C LYS A 33 15.04 4.49 -12.39
N VAL A 34 13.75 4.72 -12.25
CA VAL A 34 13.08 5.68 -13.14
C VAL A 34 13.38 7.10 -12.69
N LYS A 35 14.00 7.88 -13.58
CA LYS A 35 14.31 9.30 -13.39
C LYS A 35 13.09 10.17 -13.62
N LYS A 36 12.33 9.85 -14.68
CA LYS A 36 11.09 10.52 -15.08
C LYS A 36 10.27 9.60 -15.97
N VAL A 37 8.98 9.89 -16.09
CA VAL A 37 8.09 9.20 -17.04
C VAL A 37 7.59 10.20 -18.07
N ILE A 38 7.81 9.90 -19.34
CA ILE A 38 7.29 10.69 -20.46
C ILE A 38 5.89 10.15 -20.79
N ALA A 39 4.89 11.01 -20.75
CA ALA A 39 3.52 10.70 -21.12
C ALA A 39 3.18 11.32 -22.48
N THR A 40 2.80 10.49 -23.44
CA THR A 40 2.37 10.91 -24.78
C THR A 40 0.91 10.56 -25.02
N HIS A 41 0.19 11.36 -25.80
CA HIS A 41 -1.20 11.06 -26.15
C HIS A 41 -1.27 9.93 -27.17
N ASN A 42 -2.18 8.97 -27.00
CA ASN A 42 -2.30 7.82 -27.90
C ASN A 42 -3.06 8.16 -29.21
N GLU A 43 -3.94 9.17 -29.17
CA GLU A 43 -4.69 9.60 -30.35
C GLU A 43 -4.02 10.81 -31.03
N TYR A 44 -4.15 10.91 -32.35
CA TYR A 44 -3.56 11.84 -33.33
C TYR A 44 -3.47 13.36 -33.02
N ASN A 45 -3.82 13.80 -31.81
CA ASN A 45 -3.61 15.16 -31.35
C ASN A 45 -2.15 15.41 -30.96
N ARG A 46 -1.55 16.39 -31.65
CA ARG A 46 -0.19 16.92 -31.44
C ARG A 46 -0.04 17.67 -30.10
N LEU A 47 -0.50 17.09 -29.00
CA LEU A 47 -0.17 17.63 -27.69
C LEU A 47 1.30 17.32 -27.37
N PRO A 48 2.06 18.27 -26.81
CA PRO A 48 3.43 18.02 -26.40
C PRO A 48 3.45 16.93 -25.32
N ALA A 49 4.50 16.11 -25.33
CA ALA A 49 4.72 15.12 -24.29
C ALA A 49 4.83 15.80 -22.92
N ALA A 50 4.17 15.23 -21.91
CA ALA A 50 4.30 15.69 -20.53
C ALA A 50 5.36 14.86 -19.81
N GLU A 51 6.18 15.51 -18.97
CA GLU A 51 7.11 14.81 -18.09
C GLU A 51 6.48 14.71 -16.70
N PHE A 52 6.33 13.48 -16.21
CA PHE A 52 5.93 13.19 -14.85
C PHE A 52 7.16 12.84 -14.00
N PRO A 53 7.34 13.49 -12.85
CA PRO A 53 8.35 13.04 -11.90
C PRO A 53 7.96 11.67 -11.31
N PRO A 54 8.90 10.88 -10.79
CA PRO A 54 8.63 9.54 -10.28
C PRO A 54 7.61 9.50 -9.12
N ASP A 55 7.52 10.59 -8.36
CA ASP A 55 6.61 10.81 -7.24
C ASP A 55 5.32 11.56 -7.64
N PHE A 56 4.97 11.55 -8.92
CA PHE A 56 3.72 12.15 -9.39
C PHE A 56 2.49 11.45 -8.79
N SER A 57 1.71 12.20 -8.00
CA SER A 57 0.50 11.77 -7.28
C SER A 57 -0.74 11.55 -8.17
N GLY A 58 -0.54 10.98 -9.36
CA GLY A 58 -1.61 10.62 -10.29
C GLY A 58 -2.22 9.26 -9.98
N LEU A 59 -3.54 9.17 -10.14
CA LEU A 59 -4.31 7.93 -10.06
C LEU A 59 -4.69 7.47 -11.47
N PHE A 60 -4.25 6.27 -11.85
CA PHE A 60 -4.34 5.74 -13.20
C PHE A 60 -5.12 4.44 -13.25
N THR A 61 -5.79 4.16 -14.37
CA THR A 61 -6.23 2.79 -14.71
C THR A 61 -5.47 2.31 -15.93
N ILE A 62 -5.10 1.04 -15.93
CA ILE A 62 -4.34 0.44 -17.02
C ILE A 62 -5.28 0.07 -18.17
N VAL A 63 -4.82 0.21 -19.40
CA VAL A 63 -5.50 -0.33 -20.59
C VAL A 63 -4.77 -1.60 -21.00
N ALA A 64 -5.50 -2.73 -21.04
CA ALA A 64 -4.94 -4.00 -21.46
C ALA A 64 -4.43 -3.93 -22.90
N GLU A 65 -3.37 -4.67 -23.16
CA GLU A 65 -2.80 -4.72 -24.50
C GLU A 65 -3.67 -5.52 -25.45
N LYS A 66 -3.72 -5.05 -26.70
CA LYS A 66 -4.50 -5.70 -27.75
C LYS A 66 -3.76 -6.88 -28.38
N ASN A 67 -2.44 -6.88 -28.31
CA ASN A 67 -1.60 -7.93 -28.88
C ASN A 67 -1.47 -9.08 -27.88
N PRO A 68 -1.67 -10.34 -28.31
CA PRO A 68 -1.46 -11.50 -27.44
C PRO A 68 0.04 -11.71 -27.18
N TYR A 69 0.31 -12.33 -26.04
CA TYR A 69 1.57 -13.01 -25.78
C TYR A 69 1.51 -14.41 -26.39
N HIS A 70 2.59 -14.87 -27.00
CA HIS A 70 2.66 -16.15 -27.71
C HIS A 70 3.23 -17.29 -26.86
N SER A 71 3.77 -16.99 -25.69
CA SER A 71 4.24 -17.99 -24.73
C SER A 71 4.22 -17.49 -23.29
N ILE A 72 4.26 -18.43 -22.35
CA ILE A 72 4.44 -18.11 -20.93
C ILE A 72 5.80 -17.45 -20.69
N GLU A 73 6.84 -17.87 -21.41
CA GLU A 73 8.15 -17.24 -21.35
C GLU A 73 8.08 -15.76 -21.74
N GLU A 74 7.37 -15.39 -22.81
CA GLU A 74 7.21 -14.00 -23.22
C GLU A 74 6.55 -13.16 -22.11
N ILE A 75 5.54 -13.72 -21.44
CA ILE A 75 4.87 -13.07 -20.30
C ILE A 75 5.86 -12.82 -19.16
N VAL A 76 6.62 -13.84 -18.74
CA VAL A 76 7.60 -13.76 -17.64
C VAL A 76 8.77 -12.82 -18.01
N GLN A 77 9.15 -12.78 -19.28
CA GLN A 77 10.19 -11.89 -19.78
C GLN A 77 9.70 -10.45 -19.84
N THR A 78 8.42 -10.21 -20.11
CA THR A 78 7.87 -8.85 -20.26
C THR A 78 7.40 -8.25 -18.94
N LEU A 79 6.73 -9.03 -18.10
CA LEU A 79 6.05 -8.55 -16.89
C LEU A 79 6.78 -9.01 -15.65
N HIS A 80 6.77 -8.16 -14.62
CA HIS A 80 7.31 -8.54 -13.32
C HIS A 80 6.23 -9.34 -12.56
N ILE A 81 6.57 -10.57 -12.17
CA ILE A 81 5.70 -11.41 -11.34
C ILE A 81 6.11 -11.19 -9.88
N GLY A 82 5.40 -10.29 -9.21
CA GLY A 82 5.66 -9.94 -7.82
C GLY A 82 5.07 -10.94 -6.83
N SER A 83 5.65 -10.99 -5.63
CA SER A 83 5.11 -11.77 -4.50
C SER A 83 3.78 -11.19 -3.97
N LEU A 84 3.57 -9.89 -4.15
CA LEU A 84 2.36 -9.16 -3.77
C LEU A 84 1.19 -9.41 -4.75
N PRO A 85 -0.07 -9.44 -4.29
CA PRO A 85 -1.24 -9.68 -5.15
C PRO A 85 -1.37 -8.75 -6.38
N PHE A 86 -0.84 -7.53 -6.32
CA PHE A 86 -0.89 -6.55 -7.42
C PHE A 86 0.18 -6.78 -8.50
N GLY A 87 1.26 -7.47 -8.13
CA GLY A 87 2.30 -7.92 -9.05
C GLY A 87 1.95 -9.23 -9.75
N LYS A 88 0.76 -9.80 -9.53
CA LYS A 88 0.30 -11.04 -10.16
C LYS A 88 -0.47 -10.73 -11.45
N PRO A 89 0.11 -10.97 -12.62
CA PRO A 89 -0.56 -10.68 -13.88
C PRO A 89 -1.69 -11.69 -14.14
N MET A 90 -2.74 -11.22 -14.82
CA MET A 90 -3.92 -12.01 -15.14
C MET A 90 -4.09 -12.07 -16.66
N PHE A 91 -4.31 -13.28 -17.16
CA PHE A 91 -4.49 -13.53 -18.59
C PHE A 91 -5.66 -14.45 -18.84
N TYR A 92 -6.10 -14.51 -20.10
CA TYR A 92 -7.01 -15.52 -20.57
C TYR A 92 -6.55 -16.04 -21.93
N SER A 93 -6.98 -17.23 -22.29
CA SER A 93 -6.79 -17.76 -23.64
C SER A 93 -8.12 -17.82 -24.39
N LEU A 94 -8.05 -17.67 -25.71
CA LEU A 94 -9.20 -17.88 -26.60
C LEU A 94 -9.43 -19.37 -26.89
N SER A 95 -8.44 -20.22 -26.63
CA SER A 95 -8.56 -21.67 -26.77
C SER A 95 -8.67 -22.33 -25.39
N LYS A 96 -9.27 -23.52 -25.37
CA LYS A 96 -9.27 -24.36 -24.17
C LYS A 96 -7.87 -24.84 -23.85
N LEU A 97 -7.46 -24.67 -22.60
CA LEU A 97 -6.17 -25.16 -22.12
C LEU A 97 -6.37 -26.48 -21.38
N TYR A 98 -5.59 -27.48 -21.77
CA TYR A 98 -5.55 -28.79 -21.14
C TYR A 98 -4.24 -28.90 -20.34
N VAL A 99 -4.34 -28.89 -19.02
CA VAL A 99 -3.17 -28.93 -18.12
C VAL A 99 -3.35 -30.05 -17.11
N GLY A 100 -2.75 -31.20 -17.39
CA GLY A 100 -2.97 -32.42 -16.61
C GLY A 100 -4.46 -32.80 -16.61
N ASP A 101 -5.04 -32.97 -15.43
CA ASP A 101 -6.46 -33.31 -15.25
C ASP A 101 -7.39 -32.08 -15.24
N ILE A 102 -6.83 -30.87 -15.37
CA ILE A 102 -7.59 -29.62 -15.32
C ILE A 102 -7.82 -29.13 -16.76
N THR A 103 -9.09 -28.94 -17.11
CA THR A 103 -9.50 -28.26 -18.35
C THR A 103 -9.93 -26.84 -18.01
N ILE A 104 -9.30 -25.85 -18.64
CA ILE A 104 -9.62 -24.44 -18.45
C ILE A 104 -10.37 -23.97 -19.69
N ASP A 105 -11.61 -23.53 -19.48
CA ASP A 105 -12.42 -23.00 -20.57
C ASP A 105 -11.84 -21.68 -21.13
N GLU A 106 -12.17 -21.41 -22.38
CA GLU A 106 -11.87 -20.15 -23.05
C GLU A 106 -12.37 -18.95 -22.21
N HIS A 107 -11.65 -17.82 -22.31
CA HIS A 107 -11.96 -16.56 -21.60
C HIS A 107 -11.94 -16.64 -20.05
N LYS A 108 -11.51 -17.76 -19.46
CA LYS A 108 -11.31 -17.84 -18.00
C LYS A 108 -10.03 -17.11 -17.59
N ASN A 109 -10.13 -16.35 -16.51
CA ASN A 109 -9.01 -15.62 -15.95
C ASN A 109 -8.03 -16.59 -15.25
N ILE A 110 -6.77 -16.53 -15.68
CA ILE A 110 -5.64 -17.27 -15.17
C ILE A 110 -4.71 -16.28 -14.49
N ILE A 111 -4.44 -16.48 -13.21
CA ILE A 111 -3.56 -15.65 -12.39
C ILE A 111 -2.20 -16.34 -12.27
N ILE A 112 -1.12 -15.66 -12.66
CA ILE A 112 0.24 -16.15 -12.43
C ILE A 112 0.70 -15.72 -11.03
N ASN A 113 1.03 -16.67 -10.15
CA ASN A 113 1.41 -16.39 -8.77
C ASN A 113 2.91 -16.24 -8.56
N SER A 114 3.69 -17.17 -9.09
CA SER A 114 5.13 -17.29 -8.85
C SER A 114 5.79 -18.00 -10.03
N VAL A 115 7.09 -17.77 -10.19
CA VAL A 115 7.97 -18.54 -11.05
C VAL A 115 8.82 -19.44 -10.17
N GLU A 116 8.79 -20.74 -10.41
CA GLU A 116 9.48 -21.75 -9.61
C GLU A 116 10.25 -22.72 -10.50
N GLU A 117 11.31 -23.31 -9.96
CA GLU A 117 12.06 -24.36 -10.64
C GLU A 117 11.62 -25.71 -10.10
N ILE A 118 10.92 -26.48 -10.94
CA ILE A 118 10.32 -27.76 -10.58
C ILE A 118 10.98 -28.83 -11.45
N ASN A 119 11.66 -29.79 -10.82
CA ASN A 119 12.41 -30.85 -11.51
C ASN A 119 13.45 -30.32 -12.53
N GLY A 120 14.09 -29.18 -12.24
CA GLY A 120 15.05 -28.53 -13.15
C GLY A 120 14.42 -27.77 -14.32
N ILE A 121 13.09 -27.68 -14.37
CA ILE A 121 12.36 -26.93 -15.39
C ILE A 121 11.74 -25.70 -14.74
N LYS A 122 12.13 -24.52 -15.23
CA LYS A 122 11.48 -23.26 -14.84
C LYS A 122 10.03 -23.29 -15.31
N SER A 123 9.12 -23.12 -14.36
CA SER A 123 7.68 -23.19 -14.55
C SER A 123 7.00 -22.07 -13.78
N VAL A 124 5.77 -21.73 -14.16
CA VAL A 124 4.92 -20.78 -13.44
C VAL A 124 3.82 -21.52 -12.69
N ILE A 125 3.52 -21.07 -11.47
CA ILE A 125 2.35 -21.55 -10.71
C ILE A 125 1.18 -20.63 -11.01
N CYS A 126 0.19 -21.18 -11.69
CA CYS A 126 -1.04 -20.50 -12.07
C CYS A 126 -2.19 -20.87 -11.12
N LYS A 127 -3.15 -19.96 -11.00
CA LYS A 127 -4.43 -20.20 -10.33
C LYS A 127 -5.58 -19.81 -11.25
N VAL A 128 -6.62 -20.64 -11.27
CA VAL A 128 -7.91 -20.34 -11.90
C VAL A 128 -9.02 -20.56 -10.88
N THR A 129 -10.01 -19.67 -10.89
CA THR A 129 -11.21 -19.83 -10.07
C THR A 129 -12.34 -20.36 -10.95
N SER A 130 -12.82 -21.56 -10.65
CA SER A 130 -13.98 -22.17 -11.32
C SER A 130 -15.02 -22.51 -10.26
N GLU A 131 -16.29 -22.14 -10.49
CA GLU A 131 -17.42 -22.48 -9.59
C GLU A 131 -17.21 -22.14 -8.10
N GLY A 132 -16.38 -21.12 -7.80
CA GLY A 132 -16.05 -20.71 -6.44
C GLY A 132 -14.89 -21.47 -5.79
N THR A 133 -14.33 -22.49 -6.45
CA THR A 133 -13.12 -23.21 -6.03
C THR A 133 -11.89 -22.73 -6.78
N ASN A 134 -10.79 -22.54 -6.05
CA ASN A 134 -9.50 -22.14 -6.62
C ASN A 134 -8.69 -23.39 -6.96
N HIS A 135 -8.39 -23.57 -8.24
CA HIS A 135 -7.53 -24.65 -8.73
C HIS A 135 -6.14 -24.07 -9.04
N SER A 136 -5.09 -24.71 -8.52
CA SER A 136 -3.70 -24.33 -8.81
C SER A 136 -3.09 -25.36 -9.76
N PHE A 137 -2.34 -24.90 -10.75
CA PHE A 137 -1.70 -25.75 -11.75
C PHE A 137 -0.36 -25.14 -12.20
N ILE A 138 0.46 -25.94 -12.87
CA ILE A 138 1.81 -25.57 -13.26
C ILE A 138 1.88 -25.51 -14.79
N LEU A 139 2.48 -24.44 -15.33
CA LEU A 139 2.82 -24.34 -16.75
C LEU A 139 4.33 -24.16 -16.93
N PRO A 140 4.99 -24.93 -17.80
CA PRO A 140 6.39 -24.68 -18.11
C PRO A 140 6.54 -23.35 -18.88
N LEU A 141 7.68 -22.67 -18.74
CA LEU A 141 7.94 -21.43 -19.48
C LEU A 141 7.87 -21.63 -21.00
N SER A 142 8.27 -22.81 -21.49
CA SER A 142 8.22 -23.20 -22.90
C SER A 142 6.80 -23.42 -23.45
N HIS A 143 5.76 -23.31 -22.60
CA HIS A 143 4.39 -23.50 -23.06
C HIS A 143 3.96 -22.36 -23.99
N ALA A 144 3.77 -22.69 -25.26
CA ALA A 144 3.31 -21.78 -26.30
C ALA A 144 1.78 -21.73 -26.37
N GLY A 145 1.24 -20.56 -26.69
CA GLY A 145 -0.20 -20.33 -26.82
C GLY A 145 -0.50 -18.84 -26.91
N GLU A 146 -1.68 -18.48 -27.38
CA GLU A 146 -2.12 -17.08 -27.40
C GLU A 146 -2.78 -16.72 -26.07
N PHE A 147 -2.12 -15.82 -25.33
CA PHE A 147 -2.55 -15.33 -24.03
C PHE A 147 -2.82 -13.83 -24.11
N TYR A 148 -4.02 -13.42 -23.74
CA TYR A 148 -4.44 -12.03 -23.73
C TYR A 148 -4.46 -11.51 -22.31
N GLU A 149 -4.01 -10.27 -22.12
CA GLU A 149 -4.03 -9.64 -20.81
C GLU A 149 -5.46 -9.28 -20.40
N CYS A 150 -5.84 -9.64 -19.17
CA CYS A 150 -7.15 -9.27 -18.64
C CYS A 150 -7.22 -7.76 -18.39
N GLN A 151 -8.29 -7.12 -18.84
CA GLN A 151 -8.59 -5.74 -18.47
C GLN A 151 -8.88 -5.66 -16.97
N ASP A 152 -8.08 -4.85 -16.27
CA ASP A 152 -8.29 -4.55 -14.86
C ASP A 152 -8.96 -3.17 -14.70
N GLN A 153 -9.88 -3.06 -13.74
CA GLN A 153 -10.53 -1.80 -13.36
C GLN A 153 -9.90 -1.16 -12.12
N ARG A 154 -8.84 -1.75 -11.56
CA ARG A 154 -8.10 -1.21 -10.43
C ARG A 154 -7.44 0.13 -10.76
N ILE A 155 -7.28 0.93 -9.71
CA ILE A 155 -6.58 2.21 -9.73
C ILE A 155 -5.16 2.01 -9.20
N TYR A 156 -4.18 2.50 -9.97
CA TYR A 156 -2.76 2.40 -9.72
C TYR A 156 -2.12 3.79 -9.61
N THR A 157 -1.07 3.92 -8.80
CA THR A 157 -0.18 5.08 -8.77
C THR A 157 0.84 5.00 -9.91
N LEU A 158 1.51 6.11 -10.24
CA LEU A 158 2.57 6.09 -11.25
C LEU A 158 3.71 5.14 -10.85
N LYS A 159 4.08 5.14 -9.56
CA LYS A 159 5.11 4.26 -9.01
C LYS A 159 4.77 2.78 -9.20
N GLU A 160 3.54 2.37 -8.87
CA GLU A 160 3.10 0.99 -9.09
C GLU A 160 3.13 0.59 -10.57
N ILE A 161 2.74 1.50 -11.46
CA ILE A 161 2.80 1.24 -12.91
C ILE A 161 4.25 1.04 -13.34
N VAL A 162 5.15 1.94 -12.93
CA VAL A 162 6.58 1.86 -13.24
C VAL A 162 7.20 0.57 -12.71
N ASP A 163 6.97 0.25 -11.44
CA ASP A 163 7.62 -0.88 -10.75
C ASP A 163 7.11 -2.24 -11.27
N TRP A 164 5.81 -2.37 -11.54
CA TRP A 164 5.18 -3.67 -11.82
C TRP A 164 4.68 -3.86 -13.25
N LYS A 165 4.32 -2.78 -13.95
CA LYS A 165 3.57 -2.82 -15.22
C LYS A 165 4.32 -2.27 -16.43
N ILE A 166 5.40 -1.53 -16.21
CA ILE A 166 6.36 -1.13 -17.26
C ILE A 166 7.81 -1.62 -17.01
N PRO A 167 8.05 -2.78 -16.37
CA PRO A 167 9.43 -3.23 -16.22
C PRO A 167 10.04 -3.51 -17.61
N LYS A 168 11.35 -3.29 -17.75
CA LYS A 168 12.17 -3.68 -18.93
C LYS A 168 11.86 -2.94 -20.24
N ASN A 169 11.87 -1.60 -20.20
CA ASN A 169 11.82 -0.73 -21.39
C ASN A 169 10.53 -0.79 -22.22
N ARG A 170 9.44 -1.32 -21.65
CA ARG A 170 8.13 -1.27 -22.30
C ARG A 170 7.55 0.14 -22.24
N THR A 171 6.49 0.38 -23.00
CA THR A 171 5.57 1.50 -22.76
C THR A 171 4.24 0.94 -22.30
N ARG A 172 3.46 1.75 -21.58
CA ARG A 172 2.14 1.30 -21.08
C ARG A 172 1.06 2.31 -21.34
N THR A 173 -0.05 1.84 -21.91
CA THR A 173 -1.22 2.67 -22.11
C THR A 173 -2.05 2.72 -20.83
N VAL A 174 -2.34 3.94 -20.37
CA VAL A 174 -3.10 4.19 -19.14
C VAL A 174 -4.11 5.32 -19.34
N MET A 175 -5.01 5.46 -18.38
CA MET A 175 -5.97 6.55 -18.28
C MET A 175 -5.79 7.24 -16.94
N LEU A 176 -5.50 8.54 -16.93
CA LEU A 176 -5.47 9.34 -15.70
C LEU A 176 -6.90 9.61 -15.23
N LYS A 177 -7.22 9.18 -14.01
CA LYS A 177 -8.54 9.33 -13.37
C LYS A 177 -8.61 10.55 -12.48
N ASP A 178 -7.59 10.76 -11.66
CA ASP A 178 -7.53 11.88 -10.71
C ASP A 178 -6.08 12.19 -10.33
N ILE A 179 -5.86 13.33 -9.68
CA ILE A 179 -4.58 13.76 -9.11
C ILE A 179 -4.83 14.15 -7.65
N ILE A 180 -4.12 13.50 -6.73
CA ILE A 180 -4.24 13.71 -5.28
C ILE A 180 -3.52 15.01 -4.87
N GLY A 181 -4.08 15.75 -3.91
CA GLY A 181 -3.35 16.76 -3.12
C GLY A 181 -3.10 18.16 -3.74
N ASN A 182 -3.47 18.44 -5.00
CA ASN A 182 -3.02 19.68 -5.67
C ASN A 182 -4.08 20.78 -5.90
N SER A 183 -3.59 22.03 -5.91
CA SER A 183 -4.34 23.27 -6.19
C SER A 183 -5.00 23.26 -7.57
N ALA A 184 -6.14 23.96 -7.72
CA ALA A 184 -6.92 24.01 -8.96
C ALA A 184 -6.10 24.38 -10.22
N SER A 185 -4.98 25.08 -10.06
CA SER A 185 -4.05 25.47 -11.13
C SER A 185 -3.31 24.29 -11.78
N GLN A 186 -2.84 23.30 -11.01
CA GLN A 186 -2.15 22.13 -11.58
C GLN A 186 -3.11 21.14 -12.23
N LYS A 187 -4.33 20.99 -11.70
CA LYS A 187 -5.40 20.22 -12.36
C LYS A 187 -5.73 20.77 -13.75
N LEU A 188 -5.55 22.07 -13.95
CA LEU A 188 -5.72 22.74 -15.26
C LEU A 188 -4.58 22.39 -16.24
N SER A 189 -3.33 22.29 -15.77
CA SER A 189 -2.18 21.92 -16.62
C SER A 189 -2.27 20.48 -17.15
N TYR A 190 -2.95 19.60 -16.42
CA TYR A 190 -3.11 18.20 -16.83
C TYR A 190 -4.54 17.86 -17.25
N SER A 191 -5.46 18.83 -17.35
CA SER A 191 -6.86 18.58 -17.68
C SER A 191 -7.05 17.97 -19.07
N ALA A 192 -6.13 18.25 -20.00
CA ALA A 192 -6.09 17.64 -21.33
C ALA A 192 -5.80 16.12 -21.28
N PHE A 193 -5.15 15.64 -20.23
CA PHE A 193 -4.82 14.23 -20.01
C PHE A 193 -5.88 13.49 -19.18
N ILE A 194 -6.77 14.22 -18.48
CA ILE A 194 -7.86 13.65 -17.71
C ILE A 194 -8.94 13.14 -18.69
N LYS A 195 -9.25 11.84 -18.62
CA LYS A 195 -10.14 11.07 -19.52
C LYS A 195 -9.56 10.69 -20.90
N GLY A 196 -8.31 10.99 -21.22
CA GLY A 196 -7.64 10.53 -22.44
C GLY A 196 -6.73 9.31 -22.21
N MET A 197 -6.53 8.49 -23.25
CA MET A 197 -5.52 7.42 -23.23
C MET A 197 -4.13 8.02 -23.45
N MET A 198 -3.21 7.73 -22.54
CA MET A 198 -1.80 8.13 -22.65
C MET A 198 -0.88 6.92 -22.64
N VAL A 199 0.24 7.04 -23.34
CA VAL A 199 1.32 6.06 -23.34
C VAL A 199 2.41 6.58 -22.42
N LEU A 200 2.69 5.84 -21.36
CA LEU A 200 3.78 6.11 -20.44
C LEU A 200 5.06 5.43 -20.93
N LYS A 201 6.14 6.19 -21.03
CA LYS A 201 7.49 5.74 -21.35
C LYS A 201 8.44 6.15 -20.23
N PRO A 202 8.94 5.21 -19.41
CA PRO A 202 9.94 5.53 -18.39
C PRO A 202 11.27 5.89 -19.03
N VAL A 203 11.95 6.89 -18.44
CA VAL A 203 13.35 7.21 -18.69
C VAL A 203 14.12 6.82 -17.44
N TYR A 204 15.13 5.97 -17.62
CA TYR A 204 15.85 5.38 -16.50
C TYR A 204 17.14 6.15 -16.21
N GLU A 205 17.52 6.13 -14.94
CA GLU A 205 18.85 6.48 -14.46
C GLU A 205 19.50 5.20 -13.95
N VAL A 206 20.65 4.87 -14.51
CA VAL A 206 21.45 3.69 -14.22
C VAL A 206 22.52 4.09 -13.23
N LYS A 207 22.44 3.58 -12.00
CA LYS A 207 23.50 3.77 -11.02
C LYS A 207 24.60 2.76 -11.25
N THR A 208 25.82 3.26 -11.38
CA THR A 208 26.99 2.43 -11.68
C THR A 208 28.04 2.55 -10.60
N LEU A 209 28.81 1.48 -10.46
CA LEU A 209 29.99 1.37 -9.62
C LEU A 209 31.19 1.10 -10.51
N THR A 210 32.25 1.89 -10.36
CA THR A 210 33.52 1.63 -11.02
C THR A 210 34.33 0.59 -10.26
N GLU A 211 35.30 -0.02 -10.94
CA GLU A 211 36.28 -0.92 -10.32
C GLU A 211 37.09 -0.24 -9.18
N TYR A 212 37.19 1.09 -9.18
CA TYR A 212 37.86 1.88 -8.14
C TYR A 212 36.94 2.31 -6.98
N GLY A 213 35.70 1.84 -6.96
CA GLY A 213 34.74 2.15 -5.89
C GLY A 213 34.06 3.52 -6.01
N GLY A 214 34.17 4.19 -7.16
CA GLY A 214 33.47 5.43 -7.47
C GLY A 214 32.04 5.17 -7.91
N PHE A 215 31.12 6.06 -7.53
CA PHE A 215 29.70 5.98 -7.89
C PHE A 215 29.33 7.13 -8.83
N PHE A 216 28.59 6.82 -9.88
CA PHE A 216 27.92 7.84 -10.68
C PHE A 216 26.66 7.29 -11.35
N ASN A 217 25.81 8.22 -11.73
CA ASN A 217 24.54 7.96 -12.37
C ASN A 217 24.68 8.21 -13.88
N LEU A 218 24.22 7.28 -14.69
CA LEU A 218 24.12 7.42 -16.13
C LEU A 218 22.66 7.55 -16.53
N SER A 219 22.37 8.45 -17.46
CA SER A 219 21.05 8.51 -18.07
C SER A 219 20.91 7.39 -19.10
N SER A 220 19.77 6.71 -19.15
CA SER A 220 19.55 5.58 -20.08
C SER A 220 19.45 5.99 -21.54
N ASP A 221 19.31 7.29 -21.81
CA ASP A 221 19.31 7.91 -23.15
C ASP A 221 20.70 8.43 -23.57
N LEU A 222 21.74 8.10 -22.81
CA LEU A 222 23.12 8.39 -23.19
C LEU A 222 23.51 7.55 -24.41
N ASP A 223 24.10 8.19 -25.42
CA ASP A 223 24.56 7.55 -26.65
C ASP A 223 25.92 6.87 -26.41
N VAL A 224 25.89 5.71 -25.75
CA VAL A 224 27.08 4.90 -25.44
C VAL A 224 26.87 3.44 -25.82
N GLU A 225 27.87 2.83 -26.45
CA GLU A 225 27.87 1.40 -26.73
C GLU A 225 28.38 0.63 -25.52
N VAL A 226 27.54 -0.29 -25.02
CA VAL A 226 27.81 -1.09 -23.84
C VAL A 226 27.99 -2.56 -24.24
N LEU A 227 29.15 -3.13 -23.96
CA LEU A 227 29.41 -4.56 -24.12
C LEU A 227 29.18 -5.32 -22.81
N ASP A 228 28.25 -6.28 -22.78
CA ASP A 228 28.06 -7.17 -21.62
C ASP A 228 29.22 -8.16 -21.47
N ILE A 229 30.04 -7.95 -20.44
CA ILE A 229 31.20 -8.78 -20.10
C ILE A 229 30.97 -9.61 -18.82
N THR A 230 29.74 -9.74 -18.35
CA THR A 230 29.40 -10.37 -17.06
C THR A 230 29.99 -11.77 -16.89
N GLN A 231 30.00 -12.56 -17.97
CA GLN A 231 30.53 -13.93 -17.97
C GLN A 231 32.07 -13.99 -17.96
N GLN A 232 32.72 -12.89 -18.32
CA GLN A 232 34.17 -12.79 -18.53
C GLN A 232 34.86 -11.94 -17.45
N CYS A 233 34.09 -11.25 -16.61
CA CYS A 233 34.59 -10.31 -15.62
C CYS A 233 34.66 -10.95 -14.21
N ASN A 234 35.76 -10.70 -13.49
CA ASN A 234 35.87 -11.14 -12.10
C ASN A 234 35.01 -10.24 -11.20
N LEU A 235 33.80 -10.70 -10.86
CA LEU A 235 32.83 -9.98 -10.03
C LEU A 235 33.38 -9.57 -8.64
N LYS A 236 34.48 -10.18 -8.17
CA LYS A 236 35.16 -9.79 -6.92
C LYS A 236 35.80 -8.41 -6.99
N LEU A 237 36.02 -7.85 -8.18
CA LEU A 237 36.55 -6.49 -8.36
C LEU A 237 35.56 -5.42 -7.91
N PHE A 238 34.27 -5.73 -7.89
CA PHE A 238 33.24 -4.76 -7.56
C PHE A 238 32.59 -5.05 -6.20
N THR A 239 32.62 -4.06 -5.32
CA THR A 239 31.90 -4.14 -4.05
C THR A 239 30.40 -4.38 -4.27
N GLN A 240 29.79 -5.32 -3.55
CA GLN A 240 28.37 -5.60 -3.68
C GLN A 240 27.56 -4.56 -2.90
N ILE A 241 26.70 -3.84 -3.61
CA ILE A 241 25.69 -2.96 -3.03
C ILE A 241 24.40 -3.73 -2.92
N LEU A 242 23.70 -3.56 -1.81
CA LEU A 242 22.41 -4.17 -1.55
C LEU A 242 21.43 -3.08 -1.16
N ASN A 243 20.23 -3.08 -1.72
CA ASN A 243 19.13 -2.28 -1.20
C ASN A 243 18.48 -2.98 0.01
N THR A 244 17.54 -2.31 0.68
CA THR A 244 16.81 -2.87 1.84
C THR A 244 16.12 -4.20 1.53
N GLN A 245 15.55 -4.35 0.33
CA GLN A 245 14.88 -5.56 -0.12
C GLN A 245 15.86 -6.69 -0.41
N ASP A 246 17.00 -6.41 -1.07
CA ASP A 246 18.05 -7.41 -1.33
C ASP A 246 18.56 -8.00 -0.01
N ILE A 247 18.74 -7.15 1.02
CA ILE A 247 19.08 -7.61 2.36
C ILE A 247 17.97 -8.50 2.94
N PHE A 248 16.72 -8.09 2.78
CA PHE A 248 15.58 -8.88 3.26
C PHE A 248 15.42 -10.22 2.51
N GLU A 249 15.96 -10.36 1.29
CA GLU A 249 15.93 -11.61 0.53
C GLU A 249 17.05 -12.59 0.93
N LYS A 250 18.16 -12.12 1.52
CA LYS A 250 19.28 -12.96 2.02
C LYS A 250 18.83 -14.12 2.91
N THR A 251 19.56 -15.23 2.93
CA THR A 251 19.17 -16.36 3.78
C THR A 251 19.39 -16.05 5.27
N THR A 252 18.57 -16.62 6.16
CA THR A 252 18.56 -16.29 7.60
C THR A 252 19.91 -16.56 8.31
N ASN A 253 20.69 -17.50 7.79
CA ASN A 253 22.04 -17.85 8.25
C ASN A 253 23.12 -16.80 7.92
N GLU A 254 22.84 -15.84 7.04
CA GLU A 254 23.78 -14.75 6.74
C GLU A 254 23.76 -13.66 7.81
N PHE A 255 22.73 -13.63 8.64
CA PHE A 255 22.59 -12.69 9.76
C PHE A 255 23.25 -13.24 11.04
N PRO A 256 23.77 -12.38 11.92
CA PRO A 256 23.85 -10.91 11.81
C PRO A 256 25.11 -10.44 11.06
N PHE A 257 25.06 -9.26 10.48
CA PHE A 257 26.22 -8.65 9.81
C PHE A 257 26.28 -7.14 9.99
N VAL A 258 27.49 -6.59 9.78
CA VAL A 258 27.77 -5.16 9.78
C VAL A 258 27.63 -4.63 8.37
N ALA A 259 26.87 -3.55 8.21
CA ALA A 259 26.70 -2.86 6.94
C ALA A 259 27.00 -1.37 7.08
N GLU A 260 27.54 -0.78 6.02
CA GLU A 260 27.72 0.66 5.89
C GLU A 260 26.63 1.23 4.98
N ILE A 261 26.04 2.34 5.39
CA ILE A 261 25.04 3.06 4.62
C ILE A 261 25.76 3.88 3.55
N LEU A 262 25.49 3.58 2.27
CA LEU A 262 26.01 4.35 1.14
C LEU A 262 25.08 5.52 0.81
N GLU A 263 23.77 5.27 0.81
CA GLU A 263 22.75 6.27 0.52
C GLU A 263 21.63 6.13 1.56
N GLY A 264 21.36 7.21 2.29
CA GLY A 264 20.33 7.25 3.34
C GLY A 264 18.93 7.53 2.78
N PRO A 265 17.88 7.46 3.62
CA PRO A 265 16.51 7.70 3.19
C PRO A 265 16.30 9.17 2.77
N LEU A 266 15.38 9.39 1.82
CA LEU A 266 14.98 10.72 1.37
C LEU A 266 14.44 11.57 2.54
N LYS A 267 14.64 12.89 2.46
CA LYS A 267 14.54 13.87 3.57
C LYS A 267 13.21 13.89 4.35
N HIS A 268 12.15 13.24 3.85
CA HIS A 268 10.80 13.29 4.42
C HIS A 268 10.62 12.44 5.69
N TYR A 269 11.47 11.44 5.95
CA TYR A 269 11.30 10.58 7.13
C TYR A 269 12.15 11.04 8.32
N MET A 270 11.58 11.91 9.16
CA MET A 270 12.25 12.49 10.33
C MET A 270 12.81 11.43 11.31
N ALA A 271 12.13 10.30 11.47
CA ALA A 271 12.52 9.21 12.36
C ALA A 271 13.86 8.54 11.97
N TYR A 272 14.25 8.60 10.70
CA TYR A 272 15.45 7.94 10.17
C TYR A 272 16.59 8.90 9.84
N LYS A 273 16.55 10.15 10.33
CA LYS A 273 17.66 11.12 10.20
C LYS A 273 19.01 10.62 10.72
N ILE A 274 18.98 9.58 11.56
CA ILE A 274 20.15 8.92 12.13
C ILE A 274 20.89 8.07 11.07
N LEU A 275 20.17 7.58 10.06
CA LEU A 275 20.70 6.75 8.97
C LEU A 275 21.30 7.66 7.88
N LYS A 276 22.54 8.08 8.09
CA LYS A 276 23.29 8.93 7.14
C LYS A 276 24.33 8.11 6.38
N CYS A 277 24.67 8.58 5.18
CA CYS A 277 25.81 8.08 4.41
C CYS A 277 27.07 7.99 5.28
N GLY A 278 27.82 6.89 5.15
CA GLY A 278 29.05 6.59 5.89
C GLY A 278 28.84 6.01 7.30
N LYS A 279 27.61 5.92 7.79
CA LYS A 279 27.34 5.29 9.10
C LYS A 279 27.32 3.77 9.00
N ARG A 280 27.89 3.12 10.01
CA ARG A 280 27.83 1.66 10.18
C ARG A 280 26.65 1.27 11.05
N ILE A 281 25.92 0.26 10.59
CA ILE A 281 24.81 -0.36 11.29
C ILE A 281 25.06 -1.86 11.44
N ILE A 282 24.38 -2.46 12.40
CA ILE A 282 24.30 -3.90 12.54
C ILE A 282 22.91 -4.31 12.08
N VAL A 283 22.83 -5.24 11.14
CA VAL A 283 21.57 -5.86 10.72
C VAL A 283 21.46 -7.20 11.44
N HIS A 284 20.55 -7.27 12.40
CA HIS A 284 20.43 -8.40 13.33
C HIS A 284 19.72 -9.58 12.70
N ARG A 285 18.59 -9.33 12.02
CA ARG A 285 17.75 -10.35 11.36
C ARG A 285 16.60 -9.73 10.57
N LYS A 286 15.94 -10.56 9.77
CA LYS A 286 14.59 -10.30 9.24
C LYS A 286 13.55 -10.29 10.36
N PHE A 287 12.52 -9.47 10.20
CA PHE A 287 11.46 -9.34 11.18
C PHE A 287 10.12 -9.05 10.51
N GLN A 288 9.06 -9.68 11.01
CA GLN A 288 7.68 -9.35 10.63
C GLN A 288 6.96 -8.94 11.89
N ALA A 289 6.19 -7.86 11.79
CA ALA A 289 5.50 -7.31 12.94
C ALA A 289 4.22 -6.62 12.55
N ASP A 290 3.26 -6.72 13.46
CA ASP A 290 1.96 -6.10 13.30
C ASP A 290 2.05 -4.58 13.54
N ARG A 291 1.23 -3.85 12.81
CA ARG A 291 1.03 -2.41 12.91
C ARG A 291 -0.44 -2.08 12.98
N ILE A 292 -0.76 -1.03 13.72
CA ILE A 292 -2.09 -0.43 13.68
C ILE A 292 -2.03 0.80 12.78
N ILE A 293 -2.86 0.81 11.74
CA ILE A 293 -3.11 2.00 10.93
C ILE A 293 -3.98 2.95 11.76
N ALA A 294 -3.55 4.19 11.89
CA ALA A 294 -4.30 5.23 12.58
C ALA A 294 -4.36 6.53 11.78
N SER A 295 -5.47 7.23 11.89
CA SER A 295 -5.66 8.57 11.31
C SER A 295 -5.98 9.59 12.39
N GLU A 296 -5.40 10.78 12.28
CA GLU A 296 -5.73 11.88 13.18
C GLU A 296 -7.05 12.54 12.76
N LEU A 297 -8.02 12.59 13.67
CA LEU A 297 -9.27 13.30 13.46
C LEU A 297 -9.06 14.80 13.69
N ARG A 298 -8.96 15.53 12.58
CA ARG A 298 -8.73 16.99 12.56
C ARG A 298 -9.75 17.67 11.66
N SER A 299 -10.03 18.94 11.95
CA SER A 299 -10.93 19.77 11.12
C SER A 299 -10.19 20.47 9.96
N ASP A 300 -8.86 20.54 10.03
CA ASP A 300 -7.95 21.12 9.04
C ASP A 300 -7.29 20.03 8.18
N LEU A 301 -7.19 20.25 6.86
CA LEU A 301 -6.51 19.35 5.91
C LEU A 301 -5.03 19.73 5.73
N PRO A 302 -4.13 18.75 5.47
CA PRO A 302 -4.41 17.34 5.20
C PRO A 302 -4.48 16.44 6.45
N MET A 303 -5.28 15.36 6.35
CA MET A 303 -5.35 14.30 7.37
C MET A 303 -3.99 13.64 7.53
N ARG A 304 -3.57 13.40 8.78
CA ARG A 304 -2.30 12.74 9.09
C ARG A 304 -2.55 11.26 9.38
N HIS A 305 -1.73 10.41 8.79
CA HIS A 305 -1.81 8.96 8.92
C HIS A 305 -0.56 8.41 9.60
N PHE A 306 -0.73 7.36 10.41
CA PHE A 306 0.35 6.78 11.19
C PHE A 306 0.31 5.25 11.13
N LEU A 307 1.50 4.65 11.19
CA LEU A 307 1.68 3.24 11.52
C LEU A 307 2.24 3.15 12.94
N ILE A 308 1.44 2.55 13.83
CA ILE A 308 1.78 2.42 15.24
C ILE A 308 2.22 0.98 15.52
N PRO A 309 3.47 0.75 15.98
CA PRO A 309 3.91 -0.58 16.40
C PRO A 309 3.08 -1.12 17.55
N CYS A 310 2.71 -2.40 17.51
CA CYS A 310 2.04 -3.05 18.64
C CYS A 310 2.85 -3.01 19.95
N GLY A 311 4.18 -2.83 19.85
CA GLY A 311 5.09 -2.62 20.98
C GLY A 311 5.10 -1.20 21.57
N TYR A 312 4.29 -0.27 21.05
CA TYR A 312 4.18 1.10 21.58
C TYR A 312 3.80 1.10 23.07
N LYS A 313 4.64 1.73 23.90
CA LYS A 313 4.50 1.69 25.37
C LYS A 313 3.70 2.86 25.95
N GLY A 314 3.28 3.80 25.11
CA GLY A 314 2.39 4.87 25.53
C GLY A 314 1.00 4.34 25.89
N LYS A 315 0.21 5.18 26.54
CA LYS A 315 -1.14 4.82 27.03
C LYS A 315 -2.20 5.68 26.36
N PHE A 316 -3.31 5.05 26.01
CA PHE A 316 -4.45 5.67 25.35
C PHE A 316 -5.65 5.76 26.27
N LYS A 317 -6.44 6.82 26.11
CA LYS A 317 -7.81 6.91 26.63
C LYS A 317 -8.79 6.81 25.48
N ARG A 318 -9.83 6.00 25.65
CA ARG A 318 -10.92 5.90 24.67
C ARG A 318 -11.62 7.25 24.51
N ARG A 319 -12.08 7.52 23.29
CA ARG A 319 -12.87 8.70 22.95
C ARG A 319 -14.15 8.26 22.23
N PRO A 320 -15.25 8.99 22.39
CA PRO A 320 -16.47 8.75 21.66
C PRO A 320 -16.26 8.69 20.14
N ARG A 321 -16.91 7.72 19.48
CA ARG A 321 -17.16 7.72 18.04
C ARG A 321 -18.42 8.52 17.73
N PHE A 322 -18.44 9.14 16.56
CA PHE A 322 -19.63 9.81 16.01
C PHE A 322 -20.18 8.99 14.85
N PHE A 323 -21.48 8.73 14.89
CA PHE A 323 -22.21 7.97 13.88
C PHE A 323 -23.32 8.85 13.30
N PRO A 324 -23.20 9.32 12.06
CA PRO A 324 -24.19 10.20 11.46
C PRO A 324 -25.61 9.61 11.40
N THR A 325 -25.71 8.33 11.06
CA THR A 325 -26.98 7.63 10.79
C THR A 325 -27.16 6.37 11.64
N VAL A 326 -28.40 5.90 11.72
CA VAL A 326 -28.72 4.60 12.36
C VAL A 326 -28.10 3.43 11.60
N TYR A 327 -27.93 3.56 10.29
CA TYR A 327 -27.15 2.61 9.49
C TYR A 327 -25.72 2.43 10.04
N ASP A 328 -25.04 3.53 10.38
CA ASP A 328 -23.68 3.47 10.93
C ASP A 328 -23.64 2.76 12.30
N LEU A 329 -24.68 2.91 13.13
CA LEU A 329 -24.83 2.17 14.38
C LEU A 329 -24.98 0.67 14.15
N ASN A 330 -25.73 0.27 13.12
CA ASN A 330 -25.90 -1.14 12.77
C ASN A 330 -24.56 -1.76 12.30
N VAL A 331 -23.79 -1.04 11.50
CA VAL A 331 -22.45 -1.47 11.07
C VAL A 331 -21.55 -1.66 12.29
N ALA A 332 -21.53 -0.69 13.21
CA ALA A 332 -20.75 -0.79 14.45
C ALA A 332 -21.24 -1.90 15.40
N LYS A 333 -22.55 -2.22 15.43
CA LYS A 333 -23.08 -3.29 16.30
C LYS A 333 -22.68 -4.69 15.85
N LYS A 334 -22.48 -4.92 14.55
CA LYS A 334 -21.97 -6.21 14.04
C LYS A 334 -20.63 -6.61 14.67
N GLU A 335 -19.92 -5.66 15.27
CA GLU A 335 -18.67 -5.86 16.02
C GLU A 335 -18.88 -6.39 17.46
N LEU A 336 -20.06 -6.95 17.81
CA LEU A 336 -20.33 -7.65 19.09
C LEU A 336 -20.14 -6.82 20.39
N VAL A 337 -20.22 -5.49 20.32
CA VAL A 337 -20.12 -4.59 21.50
C VAL A 337 -21.50 -4.12 21.98
N ASP A 338 -21.68 -3.97 23.30
CA ASP A 338 -22.81 -3.24 23.90
C ASP A 338 -22.65 -1.72 23.71
N LEU A 339 -23.04 -1.29 22.51
CA LEU A 339 -22.96 0.10 22.08
C LEU A 339 -24.07 0.94 22.70
N HIS A 340 -23.66 1.95 23.48
CA HIS A 340 -24.53 2.99 24.01
C HIS A 340 -24.22 4.31 23.32
N VAL A 341 -25.24 5.04 22.89
CA VAL A 341 -25.09 6.31 22.18
C VAL A 341 -26.08 7.36 22.67
N VAL A 342 -25.72 8.63 22.54
CA VAL A 342 -26.62 9.78 22.76
C VAL A 342 -27.01 10.36 21.41
N ALA A 343 -28.31 10.58 21.19
CA ALA A 343 -28.79 11.30 20.01
C ALA A 343 -28.46 12.80 20.11
N THR A 344 -27.87 13.38 19.07
CA THR A 344 -27.50 14.81 19.01
C THR A 344 -28.45 15.63 18.15
N LYS A 345 -29.33 14.97 17.38
CA LYS A 345 -30.42 15.56 16.61
C LYS A 345 -31.72 14.81 16.88
N SER A 346 -32.83 15.54 16.82
CA SER A 346 -34.15 14.94 16.89
C SER A 346 -34.54 14.29 15.56
N PHE A 347 -35.25 13.16 15.63
CA PHE A 347 -35.84 12.48 14.48
C PHE A 347 -37.33 12.32 14.72
N HIS A 348 -38.15 12.81 13.79
CA HIS A 348 -39.61 12.73 13.86
C HIS A 348 -40.11 11.86 12.70
N PRO A 349 -40.51 10.61 12.96
CA PRO A 349 -40.99 9.72 11.91
C PRO A 349 -42.37 10.14 11.40
N VAL A 350 -42.60 9.94 10.11
CA VAL A 350 -43.93 10.10 9.47
C VAL A 350 -44.82 8.86 9.70
N HIS A 351 -44.20 7.68 9.82
CA HIS A 351 -44.87 6.40 10.01
C HIS A 351 -44.99 6.05 11.50
N LYS A 352 -46.14 5.52 11.91
CA LYS A 352 -46.46 5.22 13.33
C LYS A 352 -45.65 4.04 13.88
N GLU A 353 -45.13 3.21 12.99
CA GLU A 353 -44.32 2.04 13.28
C GLU A 353 -42.92 2.39 13.80
N PHE A 354 -42.47 3.64 13.58
CA PHE A 354 -41.17 4.13 14.03
C PHE A 354 -41.31 5.04 15.25
N SER A 355 -40.29 5.03 16.11
CA SER A 355 -40.22 5.86 17.30
C SER A 355 -39.55 7.21 17.01
N SER A 356 -40.01 8.27 17.66
CA SER A 356 -39.32 9.57 17.65
C SER A 356 -38.08 9.55 18.53
N LEU A 357 -37.07 10.33 18.13
CA LEU A 357 -35.87 10.59 18.91
C LEU A 357 -35.78 12.07 19.24
N HIS A 358 -35.34 12.37 20.45
CA HIS A 358 -35.05 13.73 20.90
C HIS A 358 -33.55 13.87 21.20
N ILE A 359 -33.08 15.10 21.13
CA ILE A 359 -31.71 15.44 21.54
C ILE A 359 -31.51 15.04 23.01
N GLY A 360 -30.44 14.28 23.29
CA GLY A 360 -30.12 13.80 24.62
C GLY A 360 -30.64 12.40 24.95
N ASP A 361 -31.49 11.80 24.10
CA ASP A 361 -31.96 10.43 24.31
C ASP A 361 -30.77 9.45 24.27
N ILE A 362 -30.64 8.62 25.32
CA ILE A 362 -29.62 7.56 25.42
C ILE A 362 -30.19 6.27 24.85
N LEU A 363 -29.52 5.70 23.85
CA LEU A 363 -29.91 4.49 23.15
C LEU A 363 -28.89 3.38 23.40
N GLN A 364 -29.38 2.21 23.82
CA GLN A 364 -28.64 0.95 23.76
C GLN A 364 -29.00 0.23 22.46
N VAL A 365 -28.01 -0.01 21.61
CA VAL A 365 -28.21 -0.65 20.30
C VAL A 365 -28.37 -2.16 20.47
N LYS A 366 -29.52 -2.71 20.03
CA LYS A 366 -29.86 -4.14 20.17
C LYS A 366 -29.66 -4.91 18.87
N LYS A 367 -30.67 -4.95 17.99
CA LYS A 367 -30.69 -5.84 16.82
C LYS A 367 -31.25 -5.18 15.56
N PHE A 368 -30.73 -5.63 14.41
CA PHE A 368 -31.27 -5.33 13.10
C PHE A 368 -32.60 -6.05 12.88
N LYS A 369 -33.54 -5.38 12.21
CA LYS A 369 -34.85 -5.95 11.85
C LYS A 369 -35.40 -5.28 10.61
N SER A 370 -36.03 -6.05 9.73
CA SER A 370 -36.84 -5.50 8.65
C SER A 370 -38.30 -5.37 9.11
N CYS A 371 -38.91 -4.22 8.84
CA CYS A 371 -40.26 -3.87 9.26
C CYS A 371 -41.12 -3.55 8.03
N GLU A 372 -42.31 -4.14 7.93
CA GLU A 372 -43.28 -3.79 6.90
C GLU A 372 -44.05 -2.52 7.29
N ILE A 373 -44.03 -1.52 6.41
CA ILE A 373 -44.83 -0.29 6.54
C ILE A 373 -45.87 -0.20 5.43
N LEU A 374 -47.01 0.43 5.73
CA LEU A 374 -48.02 0.79 4.74
C LEU A 374 -47.72 2.19 4.18
N TRP A 375 -47.48 2.27 2.88
CA TRP A 375 -47.26 3.52 2.16
C TRP A 375 -48.15 3.58 0.91
N ASP A 376 -49.04 4.56 0.85
CA ASP A 376 -49.96 4.79 -0.27
C ASP A 376 -50.74 3.51 -0.69
N GLY A 377 -51.21 2.74 0.30
CA GLY A 377 -51.91 1.46 0.09
C GLY A 377 -51.01 0.27 -0.28
N THR A 378 -49.70 0.47 -0.46
CA THR A 378 -48.72 -0.57 -0.82
C THR A 378 -47.85 -0.94 0.39
N LYS A 379 -47.67 -2.24 0.63
CA LYS A 379 -46.75 -2.73 1.67
C LYS A 379 -45.31 -2.61 1.20
N THR A 380 -44.49 -1.92 1.98
CA THR A 380 -43.06 -1.74 1.70
C THR A 380 -42.23 -2.22 2.89
N VAL A 381 -41.16 -2.97 2.64
CA VAL A 381 -40.24 -3.42 3.69
C VAL A 381 -39.15 -2.37 3.89
N VAL A 382 -38.95 -1.94 5.13
CA VAL A 382 -37.92 -0.98 5.54
C VAL A 382 -37.02 -1.61 6.57
N ASP A 383 -35.70 -1.46 6.39
CA ASP A 383 -34.73 -1.89 7.36
C ASP A 383 -34.65 -0.93 8.55
N THR A 384 -34.68 -1.50 9.76
CA THR A 384 -34.76 -0.81 11.04
C THR A 384 -33.75 -1.36 12.03
N LEU A 385 -33.46 -0.57 13.06
CA LEU A 385 -32.65 -0.95 14.21
C LEU A 385 -33.51 -0.86 15.46
N GLU A 386 -33.64 -1.97 16.17
CA GLU A 386 -34.24 -1.98 17.50
C GLU A 386 -33.19 -1.48 18.51
N CYS A 387 -33.57 -0.47 19.28
CA CYS A 387 -32.78 0.06 20.38
C CYS A 387 -33.62 0.06 21.67
N ALA A 388 -32.97 0.18 22.83
CA ALA A 388 -33.65 0.54 24.07
C ALA A 388 -33.26 1.97 24.46
N THR A 389 -34.25 2.83 24.65
CA THR A 389 -34.05 4.13 25.30
C THR A 389 -33.93 3.92 26.81
N ILE A 390 -32.90 4.52 27.42
CA ILE A 390 -32.72 4.50 28.87
C ILE A 390 -33.22 5.84 29.41
N LYS A 391 -34.36 5.84 30.10
CA LYS A 391 -34.93 7.03 30.77
C LYS A 391 -35.25 6.67 32.22
N ASP A 392 -34.65 7.38 33.18
CA ASP A 392 -34.91 7.25 34.62
C ASP A 392 -34.89 5.81 35.16
N GLY A 393 -33.96 4.97 34.67
CA GLY A 393 -33.81 3.57 35.09
C GLY A 393 -34.75 2.58 34.40
N ASN A 394 -35.68 3.03 33.56
CA ASN A 394 -36.54 2.18 32.73
C ASN A 394 -36.02 2.11 31.29
N SER A 395 -36.06 0.90 30.71
CA SER A 395 -35.70 0.66 29.31
C SER A 395 -36.97 0.55 28.45
N VAL A 396 -37.17 1.49 27.52
CA VAL A 396 -38.29 1.43 26.56
C VAL A 396 -37.75 1.06 25.18
N GLU A 397 -38.29 0.00 24.57
CA GLU A 397 -37.90 -0.42 23.22
C GLU A 397 -38.37 0.59 22.18
N VAL A 398 -37.45 0.97 21.30
CA VAL A 398 -37.68 1.90 20.20
C VAL A 398 -37.22 1.28 18.89
N ILE A 399 -37.96 1.56 17.82
CA ILE A 399 -37.68 1.06 16.48
C ILE A 399 -37.37 2.26 15.61
N ILE A 400 -36.16 2.31 15.06
CA ILE A 400 -35.69 3.48 14.31
C ILE A 400 -35.23 3.00 12.92
N PRO A 401 -35.68 3.63 11.82
CA PRO A 401 -35.28 3.23 10.49
C PRO A 401 -33.80 3.52 10.21
N LEU A 402 -33.13 2.68 9.42
CA LEU A 402 -31.68 2.82 9.16
C LEU A 402 -31.29 4.12 8.47
N TYR A 403 -32.19 4.74 7.71
CA TYR A 403 -31.96 6.04 7.06
C TYR A 403 -32.07 7.24 8.04
N ALA A 404 -32.48 7.03 9.29
CA ALA A 404 -32.67 8.14 10.23
C ALA A 404 -31.33 8.83 10.56
N GLU A 405 -31.31 10.15 10.40
CA GLU A 405 -30.20 11.03 10.74
C GLU A 405 -30.38 11.61 12.14
N GLY A 406 -29.93 10.88 13.16
CA GLY A 406 -29.98 11.34 14.55
C GLY A 406 -28.67 11.94 15.05
N GLY A 407 -27.54 11.76 14.34
CA GLY A 407 -26.21 12.11 14.82
C GLY A 407 -25.92 11.51 16.20
N PHE A 408 -25.34 10.32 16.26
CA PHE A 408 -25.21 9.55 17.48
C PHE A 408 -23.77 9.60 18.01
N MET A 409 -23.61 9.98 19.27
CA MET A 409 -22.32 10.03 19.96
C MET A 409 -22.18 8.84 20.91
N GLU A 410 -21.12 8.04 20.75
CA GLU A 410 -20.83 6.92 21.66
C GLU A 410 -20.58 7.37 23.10
N ILE A 411 -21.17 6.66 24.05
CA ILE A 411 -20.91 6.85 25.48
C ILE A 411 -19.75 5.95 25.90
N VAL A 412 -18.64 6.57 26.30
CA VAL A 412 -17.50 5.88 26.90
C VAL A 412 -17.59 6.05 28.42
N TYR A 413 -17.99 5.00 29.14
CA TYR A 413 -18.21 5.04 30.58
C TYR A 413 -16.92 5.05 31.41
N ASP A 414 -15.86 4.43 30.89
CA ASP A 414 -14.59 4.37 31.57
C ASP A 414 -13.69 5.56 31.22
N SER A 415 -12.85 5.96 32.17
CA SER A 415 -11.75 6.91 31.94
C SER A 415 -10.39 6.21 32.02
N LYS A 416 -10.38 4.89 31.81
CA LYS A 416 -9.22 4.02 31.99
C LYS A 416 -8.16 4.33 30.94
N GLN A 417 -6.92 4.02 31.30
CA GLN A 417 -5.78 4.08 30.40
C GLN A 417 -5.48 2.67 29.89
N TYR A 418 -5.31 2.53 28.58
CA TYR A 418 -5.06 1.26 27.93
C TYR A 418 -3.73 1.30 27.19
N SER A 419 -2.99 0.20 27.20
CA SER A 419 -1.97 -0.07 26.17
C SER A 419 -2.62 -0.35 24.83
N LEU A 420 -1.87 -0.20 23.74
CA LEU A 420 -2.36 -0.54 22.40
C LEU A 420 -2.78 -2.01 22.32
N SER A 421 -1.99 -2.92 22.89
CA SER A 421 -2.30 -4.35 22.93
C SER A 421 -3.59 -4.68 23.70
N GLU A 422 -3.89 -3.95 24.78
CA GLU A 422 -5.16 -4.14 25.50
C GLU A 422 -6.34 -3.63 24.69
N LEU A 423 -6.17 -2.55 23.94
CA LEU A 423 -7.23 -2.03 23.08
C LEU A 423 -7.58 -3.03 21.98
N CYS A 424 -6.58 -3.53 21.25
CA CYS A 424 -6.78 -4.48 20.16
C CYS A 424 -7.33 -5.83 20.63
N LYS A 425 -7.10 -6.23 21.89
CA LYS A 425 -7.65 -7.47 22.46
C LYS A 425 -9.08 -7.32 22.97
N ASN A 426 -9.40 -6.18 23.58
CA ASN A 426 -10.66 -5.99 24.30
C ASN A 426 -11.73 -5.26 23.48
N PHE A 427 -11.35 -4.60 22.39
CA PHE A 427 -12.24 -3.82 21.54
C PHE A 427 -11.97 -4.10 20.07
N HIS A 428 -13.03 -3.99 19.27
CA HIS A 428 -12.93 -4.07 17.82
C HIS A 428 -12.54 -2.71 17.23
N LEU A 429 -11.75 -2.77 16.15
CA LEU A 429 -11.43 -1.62 15.32
C LEU A 429 -12.56 -1.42 14.29
N PRO A 430 -12.93 -0.17 13.92
CA PRO A 430 -12.24 1.08 14.27
C PRO A 430 -12.65 1.69 15.63
N LEU A 431 -11.68 2.32 16.30
CA LEU A 431 -11.82 2.91 17.63
C LEU A 431 -11.21 4.32 17.72
N ASN A 432 -11.89 5.25 18.37
CA ASN A 432 -11.34 6.58 18.66
C ASN A 432 -10.60 6.58 20.01
N VAL A 433 -9.39 7.14 20.01
CA VAL A 433 -8.51 7.21 21.18
C VAL A 433 -7.76 8.53 21.24
N LYS A 434 -7.23 8.87 22.41
CA LYS A 434 -6.29 9.98 22.59
C LYS A 434 -5.09 9.49 23.41
N VAL A 435 -3.88 9.86 23.00
CA VAL A 435 -2.67 9.60 23.78
C VAL A 435 -2.78 10.35 25.10
N SER A 436 -2.60 9.61 26.20
CA SER A 436 -2.64 10.11 27.57
C SER A 436 -1.27 10.11 28.22
N VAL A 437 -0.43 9.12 27.89
CA VAL A 437 0.96 9.02 28.32
C VAL A 437 1.79 8.72 27.08
N ARG A 438 2.80 9.56 26.84
CA ARG A 438 3.74 9.39 25.73
C ARG A 438 4.66 8.18 25.95
N ASP A 439 5.12 7.59 24.86
CA ASP A 439 6.13 6.53 24.89
C ASP A 439 7.54 7.11 24.91
N LEU A 440 8.25 6.90 26.02
CA LEU A 440 9.64 7.35 26.19
C LEU A 440 10.67 6.42 25.51
N CYS A 441 10.24 5.25 25.01
CA CYS A 441 11.07 4.32 24.26
C CYS A 441 11.06 4.60 22.75
N THR A 442 10.36 5.64 22.30
CA THR A 442 10.32 6.04 20.89
C THR A 442 11.68 6.52 20.40
N ILE A 443 11.97 6.27 19.12
CA ILE A 443 13.12 6.85 18.45
C ILE A 443 12.83 8.34 18.21
N GLY A 444 13.64 9.20 18.80
CA GLY A 444 13.44 10.65 18.70
C GLY A 444 12.31 11.13 19.61
N GLN A 445 11.32 11.81 19.02
CA GLN A 445 10.15 12.34 19.76
C GLN A 445 8.92 11.50 19.46
N ASP A 446 8.11 11.24 20.49
CA ASP A 446 6.80 10.60 20.32
C ASP A 446 5.83 11.55 19.59
N ILE A 447 5.70 11.36 18.28
CA ILE A 447 4.83 12.16 17.42
C ILE A 447 3.35 12.00 17.75
N LEU A 448 2.94 10.87 18.34
CA LEU A 448 1.54 10.64 18.70
C LEU A 448 1.14 11.45 19.94
N ALA A 449 2.09 11.79 20.81
CA ALA A 449 1.83 12.57 22.02
C ALA A 449 1.23 13.96 21.72
N ASN A 450 1.51 14.51 20.54
CA ASN A 450 1.04 15.83 20.10
C ASN A 450 -0.22 15.77 19.20
N THR A 451 -0.84 14.59 19.07
CA THR A 451 -2.03 14.42 18.23
C THR A 451 -3.33 14.76 18.98
N SER A 452 -4.38 15.07 18.23
CA SER A 452 -5.73 15.31 18.74
C SER A 452 -6.40 13.99 19.19
N VAL A 453 -7.40 13.52 18.46
CA VAL A 453 -8.04 12.21 18.62
C VAL A 453 -7.57 11.36 17.44
N LEU A 454 -7.02 10.19 17.74
CA LEU A 454 -6.64 9.21 16.74
C LEU A 454 -7.79 8.24 16.55
N LYS A 455 -8.13 7.95 15.30
CA LYS A 455 -8.95 6.81 14.92
C LYS A 455 -8.00 5.66 14.60
N LEU A 456 -7.99 4.63 15.45
CA LEU A 456 -7.36 3.34 15.14
C LEU A 456 -8.28 2.60 14.17
N GLU A 457 -7.77 2.15 13.04
CA GLU A 457 -8.62 1.69 11.94
C GLU A 457 -8.50 0.21 11.65
N GLU A 458 -7.29 -0.29 11.48
CA GLU A 458 -7.04 -1.67 11.04
C GLU A 458 -5.68 -2.14 11.57
N GLN A 459 -5.56 -3.45 11.79
CA GLN A 459 -4.29 -4.10 12.10
C GLN A 459 -3.77 -4.76 10.83
N ILE A 460 -2.53 -4.47 10.47
CA ILE A 460 -1.84 -5.01 9.30
C ILE A 460 -0.54 -5.70 9.74
N THR A 461 -0.03 -6.61 8.91
CA THR A 461 1.30 -7.23 9.08
C THR A 461 2.26 -6.69 8.05
N ASP A 462 3.47 -6.33 8.46
CA ASP A 462 4.46 -5.74 7.56
C ASP A 462 5.89 -6.24 7.83
N SER A 463 6.78 -6.05 6.85
CA SER A 463 8.14 -6.62 6.83
C SER A 463 9.20 -5.57 7.14
N TYR A 464 10.09 -5.94 8.06
CA TYR A 464 11.13 -5.07 8.62
C TYR A 464 12.47 -5.81 8.71
N LEU A 465 13.53 -5.02 8.83
CA LEU A 465 14.83 -5.48 9.33
C LEU A 465 15.03 -4.95 10.75
N LEU A 466 15.49 -5.80 11.67
CA LEU A 466 15.95 -5.32 12.98
C LEU A 466 17.37 -4.81 12.84
N ILE A 467 17.56 -3.52 13.14
CA ILE A 467 18.84 -2.84 13.00
C ILE A 467 19.21 -2.09 14.28
N SER A 468 20.50 -1.84 14.45
CA SER A 468 21.04 -0.92 15.46
C SER A 468 22.21 -0.15 14.86
N LEU A 469 22.59 0.98 15.46
CA LEU A 469 23.87 1.61 15.14
C LEU A 469 25.02 0.74 15.66
N TYR A 470 26.14 0.74 14.94
CA TYR A 470 27.33 0.01 15.37
C TYR A 470 27.85 0.50 16.73
N ASP A 471 27.77 1.81 16.98
CA ASP A 471 28.24 2.43 18.23
C ASP A 471 27.29 2.19 19.43
N LYS A 472 26.06 1.74 19.17
CA LYS A 472 25.01 1.50 20.18
C LYS A 472 24.19 0.24 19.83
N PRO A 473 24.77 -0.95 19.98
CA PRO A 473 24.13 -2.20 19.57
C PRO A 473 22.88 -2.54 20.38
N GLU A 474 22.72 -1.99 21.59
CA GLU A 474 21.56 -2.18 22.46
C GLU A 474 20.31 -1.37 22.07
N ASP A 475 20.47 -0.28 21.32
CA ASP A 475 19.35 0.47 20.76
C ASP A 475 18.97 -0.20 19.44
N VAL A 476 18.00 -1.12 19.50
CA VAL A 476 17.53 -1.92 18.35
C VAL A 476 16.16 -1.45 17.95
N TRP A 477 15.98 -1.22 16.66
CA TRP A 477 14.72 -0.78 16.08
C TRP A 477 14.44 -1.40 14.72
N GLU A 478 13.24 -1.14 14.23
CA GLU A 478 12.69 -1.70 13.01
C GLU A 478 12.94 -0.73 11.84
N LEU A 479 13.46 -1.28 10.74
CA LEU A 479 13.63 -0.58 9.46
C LEU A 479 12.65 -1.18 8.43
N PRO A 480 11.66 -0.43 7.92
CA PRO A 480 10.68 -0.94 6.96
C PRO A 480 11.33 -1.25 5.62
N VAL A 481 11.01 -2.43 5.08
CA VAL A 481 11.65 -2.95 3.86
C VAL A 481 11.14 -2.25 2.61
N PHE A 482 9.81 -2.07 2.50
CA PHE A 482 9.18 -1.63 1.24
C PHE A 482 8.88 -0.13 1.17
N ARG A 483 9.09 0.61 2.27
CA ARG A 483 8.85 2.08 2.32
C ARG A 483 10.11 2.91 2.18
N LEU A 484 11.26 2.40 2.62
CA LEU A 484 12.51 3.16 2.60
C LEU A 484 13.48 2.64 1.54
N SER A 485 13.90 3.55 0.67
CA SER A 485 15.03 3.31 -0.23
C SER A 485 16.33 3.66 0.49
N ILE A 486 17.07 2.65 0.91
CA ILE A 486 18.40 2.77 1.53
C ILE A 486 19.32 1.76 0.84
N SER A 487 20.57 2.18 0.58
CA SER A 487 21.60 1.35 -0.04
C SER A 487 22.71 1.06 0.95
N PHE A 488 23.12 -0.21 1.01
CA PHE A 488 24.04 -0.75 1.97
C PHE A 488 25.24 -1.43 1.30
N ARG A 489 26.37 -1.40 1.99
CA ARG A 489 27.54 -2.22 1.71
C ARG A 489 27.78 -3.14 2.90
N VAL A 490 27.77 -4.46 2.69
CA VAL A 490 28.15 -5.42 3.74
C VAL A 490 29.65 -5.33 3.98
N ILE A 491 30.05 -5.17 5.24
CA ILE A 491 31.47 -5.06 5.63
C ILE A 491 31.96 -6.41 6.16
N ASP A 492 31.27 -6.97 7.16
CA ASP A 492 31.74 -8.16 7.89
C ASP A 492 30.58 -8.84 8.64
N HIS A 493 30.79 -10.05 9.13
CA HIS A 493 29.89 -10.70 10.08
C HIS A 493 29.96 -10.04 11.45
N PHE A 494 28.82 -10.01 12.15
CA PHE A 494 28.76 -9.46 13.51
C PHE A 494 28.81 -10.57 14.56
N ASN A 495 29.87 -10.62 15.36
CA ASN A 495 30.07 -11.66 16.38
C ASN A 495 29.58 -11.26 17.78
N GLY A 496 28.84 -10.14 17.90
CA GLY A 496 28.35 -9.64 19.18
C GLY A 496 27.00 -10.21 19.59
N LYS A 497 26.44 -9.65 20.67
CA LYS A 497 25.12 -10.03 21.17
C LYS A 497 24.03 -9.70 20.14
N VAL A 498 23.21 -10.71 19.82
CA VAL A 498 22.09 -10.57 18.88
C VAL A 498 20.80 -10.28 19.66
N PHE A 499 19.98 -9.39 19.12
CA PHE A 499 18.68 -9.05 19.70
C PHE A 499 17.53 -9.65 18.88
N SER A 500 16.57 -10.24 19.57
CA SER A 500 15.39 -10.89 18.99
C SER A 500 14.15 -10.00 19.00
N SER A 501 14.22 -8.78 19.55
CA SER A 501 13.09 -7.86 19.59
C SER A 501 13.59 -6.42 19.60
N PRO A 502 12.79 -5.47 19.09
CA PRO A 502 13.14 -4.06 19.14
C PRO A 502 13.13 -3.55 20.59
N THR A 503 14.16 -2.80 20.97
CA THR A 503 14.24 -2.12 22.28
C THR A 503 13.67 -0.70 22.22
N LYS A 504 13.62 -0.12 21.02
CA LYS A 504 13.03 1.18 20.71
C LYS A 504 11.83 1.03 19.79
N THR A 505 10.83 1.89 19.98
CA THR A 505 9.63 1.92 19.16
C THR A 505 9.77 2.94 18.04
N ASN A 506 9.34 2.58 16.84
CA ASN A 506 9.44 3.44 15.67
C ASN A 506 8.05 3.74 15.12
N ILE A 507 7.56 4.95 15.37
CA ILE A 507 6.25 5.39 14.88
C ILE A 507 6.47 6.08 13.55
N GLU A 508 5.79 5.59 12.52
CA GLU A 508 5.90 6.14 11.18
C GLU A 508 4.70 7.05 10.92
N GLU A 509 4.95 8.31 10.55
CA GLU A 509 3.96 9.16 9.89
C GLU A 509 4.06 8.89 8.40
N ILE A 510 2.94 8.47 7.80
CA ILE A 510 2.87 8.08 6.40
C ILE A 510 2.00 9.09 5.63
N ASN A 511 2.32 9.29 4.36
CA ASN A 511 1.52 10.13 3.48
C ASN A 511 0.26 9.40 2.99
N GLU A 512 -0.60 10.13 2.26
CA GLU A 512 -1.87 9.58 1.75
C GLU A 512 -1.66 8.42 0.75
N GLU A 513 -0.64 8.50 -0.10
CA GLU A 513 -0.31 7.43 -1.04
C GLU A 513 0.10 6.15 -0.29
N GLU A 514 1.02 6.27 0.66
CA GLU A 514 1.48 5.19 1.52
C GLU A 514 0.31 4.58 2.29
N TYR A 515 -0.56 5.40 2.87
CA TYR A 515 -1.76 4.96 3.58
C TYR A 515 -2.66 4.05 2.73
N TYR A 516 -2.94 4.45 1.49
CA TYR A 516 -3.72 3.61 0.58
C TYR A 516 -2.96 2.37 0.12
N MET A 517 -1.64 2.48 -0.07
CA MET A 517 -0.78 1.36 -0.43
C MET A 517 -0.86 0.27 0.64
N VAL A 518 -0.64 0.58 1.93
CA VAL A 518 -0.66 -0.45 2.98
C VAL A 518 -2.00 -1.16 3.11
N ARG A 519 -3.13 -0.49 2.83
CA ARG A 519 -4.47 -1.09 2.85
C ARG A 519 -4.83 -1.92 1.64
N ARG A 520 -4.22 -1.62 0.49
CA ARG A 520 -4.45 -2.39 -0.74
C ARG A 520 -3.93 -3.82 -0.59
N TYR A 521 -2.83 -4.03 0.13
CA TYR A 521 -2.10 -5.30 0.14
C TYR A 521 -2.78 -6.47 0.89
N GLU A 522 -3.69 -6.21 1.82
CA GLU A 522 -4.32 -7.28 2.62
C GLU A 522 -5.75 -7.64 2.18
N ASN A 523 -6.44 -6.75 1.46
CA ASN A 523 -7.86 -6.92 1.19
C ASN A 523 -8.16 -7.31 -0.27
N HIS A 524 -8.51 -8.59 -0.48
CA HIS A 524 -9.23 -9.05 -1.66
C HIS A 524 -10.54 -8.25 -1.77
N VAL A 525 -10.60 -7.30 -2.71
CA VAL A 525 -11.81 -6.61 -3.18
C VAL A 525 -12.85 -6.45 -2.07
N GLN A 526 -12.57 -5.60 -1.07
CA GLN A 526 -13.64 -5.11 -0.22
C GLN A 526 -14.61 -4.38 -1.15
N LEU A 527 -15.80 -4.96 -1.31
CA LEU A 527 -16.93 -4.27 -1.94
C LEU A 527 -17.02 -2.88 -1.30
N PRO A 528 -17.24 -1.82 -2.09
CA PRO A 528 -17.35 -0.47 -1.53
C PRO A 528 -18.34 -0.53 -0.37
N PRO A 529 -18.03 0.13 0.77
CA PRO A 529 -18.87 0.05 1.96
C PRO A 529 -20.32 0.31 1.56
N PRO A 530 -21.28 -0.53 2.01
CA PRO A 530 -22.65 -0.39 1.54
C PRO A 530 -23.13 1.01 1.90
N ARG A 531 -23.72 1.70 0.92
CA ARG A 531 -24.14 3.08 1.13
C ARG A 531 -25.28 3.11 2.15
N PRO A 532 -25.33 4.12 3.04
CA PRO A 532 -26.49 4.34 3.88
C PRO A 532 -27.77 4.33 3.03
N PRO A 533 -28.86 3.69 3.48
CA PRO A 533 -30.13 3.74 2.77
C PRO A 533 -30.53 5.19 2.57
N LYS A 534 -30.84 5.58 1.34
CA LYS A 534 -31.31 6.93 1.06
C LYS A 534 -32.61 7.18 1.82
N THR A 535 -32.76 8.37 2.38
CA THR A 535 -34.06 8.84 2.85
C THR A 535 -35.05 8.68 1.71
N PRO A 536 -36.11 7.92 1.90
CA PRO A 536 -37.04 7.65 0.81
C PRO A 536 -37.67 8.94 0.30
N LEU A 537 -37.87 9.04 -1.02
CA LEU A 537 -38.33 10.27 -1.71
C LEU A 537 -39.67 10.82 -1.18
N TYR A 538 -40.45 9.99 -0.47
CA TYR A 538 -41.71 10.38 0.15
C TYR A 538 -41.59 11.26 1.40
N MET A 539 -40.39 11.45 1.98
CA MET A 539 -40.17 12.42 3.07
C MET A 539 -39.85 13.84 2.60
N ASN A 540 -39.50 14.04 1.33
CA ASN A 540 -39.20 15.38 0.78
C ASN A 540 -40.41 16.08 0.15
N LYS A 541 -41.60 15.45 0.20
CA LYS A 541 -42.88 16.09 -0.14
C LYS A 541 -43.58 16.51 1.15
N SER A 542 -43.15 17.64 1.70
CA SER A 542 -43.87 18.40 2.72
C SER A 542 -44.03 19.82 2.23
#